data_AF-A0A2E0S958-F1
#
_entry.id   AF-A0A2E0S958-F1
#
_cell.length_a   1.000
_cell.length_b   1.000
_cell.length_c   1.000
_cell.angle_alpha   90.00
_cell.angle_beta   90.00
_cell.angle_gamma   90.00
#
_symmetry.space_group_name_H-M   'P 1'
#
loop_
_entity.id
_entity.type
_entity.pdbx_description
1 polymer ?
#
loop_
_entity_poly.entity_id
_entity_poly.type
_entity_poly.pdbx_seq_one_letter_code
_entity_poly.pdbx_strand_id
1 'polypeptide(L)' 'MVISFLSQLILFGSGPEAMPGWEQILYLFPLVICTSLVYGATRHEDWRVITAEAIKIGRWLIGLTAGVFFVALILSFFN' A
#
# COMPACT_ATOMS: atom_id res chain seq x y z
N MET A 1 6.23 -9.80 -20.86
CA MET A 1 7.18 -9.33 -19.84
C MET A 1 6.44 -8.60 -18.71
N VAL A 2 5.96 -7.36 -18.90
CA VAL A 2 5.20 -6.58 -17.87
C VAL A 2 3.98 -7.33 -17.33
N ILE A 3 3.18 -7.97 -18.19
CA ILE A 3 2.01 -8.76 -17.78
C ILE A 3 2.40 -10.01 -16.96
N SER A 4 3.57 -10.61 -17.25
CA SER A 4 4.08 -11.76 -16.48
C SER A 4 4.59 -11.32 -15.11
N PHE A 5 5.28 -10.18 -15.05
CA PHE A 5 5.76 -9.57 -13.81
C PHE A 5 4.60 -9.15 -12.89
N LEU A 6 3.59 -8.46 -13.44
CA LEU A 6 2.36 -8.13 -12.70
C LEU A 6 1.66 -9.40 -12.21
N SER A 7 1.56 -10.44 -13.04
CA SER A 7 1.00 -11.72 -12.63
C SER A 7 1.80 -12.34 -11.49
N GLN A 8 3.13 -12.36 -11.56
CA GLN A 8 4.00 -12.89 -10.49
C GLN A 8 3.91 -12.09 -9.20
N LEU A 9 3.78 -10.77 -9.28
CA LEU A 9 3.68 -9.89 -8.13
C LEU A 9 2.29 -9.95 -7.46
N ILE A 10 1.24 -10.20 -8.25
CA ILE A 10 -0.11 -10.53 -7.79
C ILE A 10 -0.20 -11.97 -7.24
N LEU A 11 0.66 -12.89 -7.71
CA LEU A 11 0.73 -14.31 -7.31
C LEU A 11 1.75 -14.63 -6.20
N PHE A 12 2.61 -13.69 -5.79
CA PHE A 12 3.64 -13.94 -4.75
C PHE A 12 3.09 -13.97 -3.32
N GLY A 13 1.79 -14.21 -3.17
CA GLY A 13 1.26 -14.97 -2.04
C GLY A 13 1.00 -16.39 -2.52
N SER A 14 1.98 -17.29 -2.40
CA SER A 14 1.84 -18.71 -2.76
C SER A 14 2.02 -19.62 -1.55
N GLY A 15 1.48 -19.21 -0.41
CA GLY A 15 1.20 -20.11 0.71
C GLY A 15 -0.21 -20.69 0.57
N PRO A 16 -0.52 -21.87 1.14
CA PRO A 16 -1.87 -22.44 1.12
C PRO A 16 -2.94 -21.52 1.75
N GLU A 17 -2.52 -20.54 2.56
CA GLU A 17 -3.36 -19.49 3.17
C GLU A 17 -3.31 -18.13 2.43
N ALA A 18 -2.64 -18.06 1.27
CA ALA A 18 -2.44 -16.79 0.60
C ALA A 18 -3.68 -16.32 -0.16
N MET A 19 -4.05 -15.07 0.12
CA MET A 19 -5.23 -14.42 -0.44
C MET A 19 -5.01 -14.05 -1.91
N PRO A 20 -6.03 -14.17 -2.79
CA PRO A 20 -5.93 -13.73 -4.18
C PRO A 20 -5.43 -12.29 -4.27
N GLY A 21 -4.49 -12.00 -5.19
CA GLY A 21 -3.81 -10.70 -5.20
C GLY A 21 -4.71 -9.47 -5.41
N TRP A 22 -5.90 -9.63 -5.99
CA TRP A 22 -6.89 -8.54 -6.07
C TRP A 22 -7.48 -8.19 -4.70
N GLU A 23 -7.72 -9.18 -3.85
CA GLU A 23 -8.22 -8.98 -2.49
C GLU A 23 -7.19 -8.23 -1.66
N GLN A 24 -5.89 -8.52 -1.84
CA GLN A 24 -4.81 -7.80 -1.14
C GLN A 24 -4.83 -6.29 -1.43
N ILE A 25 -5.11 -5.89 -2.67
CA ILE A 25 -5.26 -4.47 -3.04
C ILE A 25 -6.49 -3.87 -2.35
N LEU A 26 -7.59 -4.62 -2.27
CA LEU A 26 -8.79 -4.18 -1.56
C LEU A 26 -8.53 -4.00 -0.06
N TYR A 27 -7.67 -4.82 0.56
CA TYR A 27 -7.27 -4.66 1.96
C TYR A 27 -6.26 -3.54 2.21
N LEU A 28 -5.49 -3.15 1.19
CA LEU A 28 -4.56 -2.03 1.31
C LEU A 28 -5.30 -0.72 1.64
N PHE A 29 -6.48 -0.51 1.05
CA PHE A 29 -7.26 0.71 1.27
C PHE A 29 -7.71 0.92 2.74
N PRO A 30 -8.45 -0.01 3.38
CA PRO A 30 -8.81 0.13 4.79
C PRO A 30 -7.57 0.13 5.69
N LEU A 31 -6.52 -0.64 5.36
CA LEU A 31 -5.27 -0.63 6.12
C LEU A 31 -4.63 0.76 6.16
N VAL A 32 -4.48 1.41 5.00
CA VAL A 32 -3.91 2.76 4.91
C VAL A 32 -4.79 3.75 5.65
N ILE A 33 -6.12 3.69 5.49
CA ILE A 33 -7.03 4.61 6.18
C ILE A 33 -6.92 4.45 7.70
N CYS A 34 -7.07 3.23 8.22
CA CYS A 34 -7.05 2.96 9.64
C CYS A 34 -5.71 3.34 10.28
N THR A 35 -4.59 2.92 9.68
CA THR A 35 -3.25 3.22 10.22
C THR A 35 -2.94 4.71 10.23
N SER A 36 -3.32 5.43 9.17
CA SER A 36 -3.12 6.87 9.08
C SER A 36 -3.99 7.65 10.07
N LEU A 37 -5.24 7.21 10.24
CA LEU A 37 -6.17 7.83 11.19
C LEU A 37 -5.73 7.62 12.64
N VAL A 38 -5.30 6.40 12.99
CA VAL A 38 -4.76 6.07 14.32
C VAL A 38 -3.52 6.91 14.63
N TYR A 39 -2.63 7.11 13.64
CA TYR A 39 -1.48 7.99 13.79
C TYR A 39 -1.90 9.43 14.16
N GLY A 40 -2.84 10.01 13.43
CA GLY A 40 -3.33 11.36 13.73
C GLY A 40 -4.00 11.46 15.11
N ALA A 41 -4.86 10.48 15.42
CA ALA A 41 -5.69 10.47 16.63
C ALA A 41 -4.88 10.25 17.93
N THR A 42 -3.72 9.60 17.86
CA THR A 42 -2.86 9.39 19.03
C THR A 42 -2.06 10.62 19.43
N ARG A 43 -1.90 11.59 18.50
CA ARG A 43 -1.01 12.74 18.67
C ARG A 43 -1.72 14.07 18.82
N HIS A 44 -2.96 14.13 18.34
CA HIS A 44 -3.75 15.36 18.30
C HIS A 44 -5.17 15.08 18.77
N GLU A 45 -5.74 16.05 19.50
CA GLU A 45 -7.13 16.00 19.98
C GLU A 45 -8.07 16.78 19.04
N ASP A 46 -7.54 17.71 18.25
CA ASP A 46 -8.31 18.50 17.29
C ASP A 46 -8.56 17.71 16.00
N TRP A 47 -9.83 17.53 15.65
CA TRP A 47 -10.26 16.78 14.46
C TRP A 47 -9.67 17.29 13.14
N ARG A 48 -9.49 18.61 13.00
CA ARG A 48 -8.90 19.20 11.78
C ARG A 48 -7.44 18.78 11.64
N VAL A 49 -6.70 18.78 12.75
CA VAL A 49 -5.28 18.40 12.78
C VAL A 49 -5.12 16.90 12.57
N ILE A 50 -5.96 16.09 13.22
CA ILE A 50 -5.97 14.62 13.04
C ILE A 50 -6.14 14.28 11.55
N THR A 51 -7.14 14.87 10.90
CA THR A 51 -7.44 14.56 9.49
C THR A 51 -6.31 15.02 8.56
N ALA A 52 -5.70 16.19 8.82
CA ALA A 52 -4.60 16.70 8.02
C ALA A 52 -3.34 15.81 8.11
N GLU A 53 -2.95 15.39 9.32
CA GLU A 53 -1.82 14.48 9.52
C GLU A 53 -2.14 13.07 9.00
N ALA A 54 -3.36 12.58 9.18
CA ALA A 54 -3.79 11.30 8.60
C ALA A 54 -3.68 11.31 7.06
N ILE A 55 -4.14 12.36 6.37
CA ILE A 55 -4.00 12.46 4.91
C ILE A 55 -2.52 12.50 4.50
N LYS A 56 -1.69 13.25 5.22
CA LYS A 56 -0.25 13.35 4.96
C LYS A 56 0.45 12.00 5.10
N ILE A 57 0.15 11.25 6.17
CA ILE A 57 0.69 9.91 6.39
C ILE A 57 0.16 8.92 5.35
N GLY A 58 -1.13 8.95 5.03
CA GLY A 58 -1.73 8.11 4.01
C GLY A 58 -1.09 8.32 2.63
N ARG A 59 -0.80 9.57 2.27
CA ARG A 59 -0.06 9.90 1.03
C ARG A 59 1.36 9.32 1.04
N TRP A 60 2.06 9.37 2.18
CA TRP A 60 3.39 8.77 2.31
C TRP A 60 3.36 7.24 2.19
N LEU A 61 2.39 6.59 2.83
CA LEU A 61 2.18 5.13 2.73
C LEU A 61 1.95 4.70 1.28
N ILE A 62 0.97 5.32 0.61
CA ILE A 62 0.67 5.01 -0.80
C ILE A 62 1.88 5.32 -1.68
N GLY A 63 2.55 6.45 -1.45
CA GLY A 63 3.73 6.86 -2.21
C GLY A 63 4.88 5.87 -2.08
N LEU A 64 5.14 5.36 -0.87
CA LEU A 64 6.17 4.36 -0.64
C LEU A 64 5.81 3.03 -1.29
N THR A 65 4.59 2.54 -1.09
CA THR A 65 4.12 1.31 -1.74
C THR A 65 4.22 1.41 -3.26
N ALA A 66 3.74 2.50 -3.85
CA ALA A 66 3.85 2.74 -5.28
C ALA A 66 5.31 2.87 -5.74
N GLY A 67 6.17 3.51 -4.96
CA GLY A 67 7.59 3.66 -5.24
C GLY A 67 8.32 2.31 -5.29
N VAL A 68 8.06 1.42 -4.34
CA VAL A 68 8.61 0.05 -4.35
C VAL A 68 8.14 -0.71 -5.59
N PHE A 69 6.84 -0.65 -5.91
CA PHE A 69 6.29 -1.26 -7.12
C PHE A 69 6.93 -0.68 -8.40
N PHE A 70 7.14 0.63 -8.44
CA PHE A 70 7.75 1.31 -9.58
C PHE A 70 9.21 0.88 -9.79
N VAL A 71 10.01 0.81 -8.71
CA VAL A 71 11.39 0.31 -8.78
C VAL A 71 11.41 -1.15 -9.24
N ALA A 72 10.54 -1.99 -8.69
CA ALA A 72 10.46 -3.40 -9.07
C ALA A 72 10.07 -3.57 -10.55
N LEU A 73 9.16 -2.72 -11.05
CA LEU A 73 8.80 -2.67 -12.47
C LEU A 73 10.00 -2.30 -13.35
N ILE A 74 10.78 -1.28 -12.97
CA ILE A 74 11.99 -0.88 -13.70
C ILE A 74 12.99 -2.04 -13.77
N LEU A 75 13.25 -2.70 -12.64
CA LEU A 75 14.17 -3.84 -12.60
C LEU A 75 13.69 -4.99 -13.50
N SER A 76 12.39 -5.22 -13.61
CA SER A 76 11.82 -6.22 -14.52
C SER A 76 12.07 -5.90 -16.00
N PHE A 77 12.33 -4.65 -16.38
CA PHE A 77 12.70 -4.33 -17.77
C PHE A 77 14.17 -4.63 -18.07
N PHE A 78 15.01 -4.69 -17.05
CA PHE A 78 16.46 -4.92 -17.20
C PHE A 78 16.85 -6.39 -17.04
N ASN A 79 15.91 -7.23 -16.65
CA ASN A 79 16.05 -8.68 -16.48
C ASN A 79 15.23 -9.43 -17.52
#